data_AF-A0A7V3D5W1-F1
#
_entry.id   AF-A0A7V3D5W1-F1
#
_cell.length_a   1.000
_cell.length_b   1.000
_cell.length_c   1.000
_cell.angle_alpha   90.00
_cell.angle_beta   90.00
_cell.angle_gamma   90.00
#
_symmetry.space_group_name_H-M   'P 1'
#
loop_
_entity.id
_entity.type
_entity.pdbx_description
1 polymer ?
#
loop_
_entity_poly.entity_id
_entity_poly.type
_entity_poly.pdbx_seq_one_letter_code
_entity_poly.pdbx_strand_id
1 'polypeptide(L)'
;MKDELMAGPRRADWGRLTDQQLLAQCEVDTYRASGPGGQKRNKTSSAVRLRHPPSGLSVIAEESRSQHENRARALQRLRQALYLRIRQELPSPPAAEQ
;
A
#
# COMPACT_ATOMS: atom_id res chain seq x y z
N MET A 1 1.38 -26.34 15.85
CA MET A 1 2.21 -26.39 14.61
C MET A 1 1.50 -25.59 13.53
N LYS A 2 1.80 -24.29 13.36
CA LYS A 2 1.45 -23.48 12.15
C LYS A 2 1.96 -22.02 12.19
N ASP A 3 2.87 -21.64 13.09
CA ASP A 3 3.27 -20.23 13.25
C ASP A 3 4.62 -19.86 12.59
N GLU A 4 5.33 -20.83 11.99
CA GLU A 4 6.74 -20.65 11.61
C GLU A 4 7.00 -20.46 10.10
N LEU A 5 5.96 -20.39 9.26
CA LEU A 5 6.11 -20.32 7.79
C LEU A 5 5.68 -19.00 7.15
N MET A 6 5.35 -17.97 7.93
CA MET A 6 4.99 -16.64 7.43
C MET A 6 5.87 -15.54 8.05
N ALA A 7 7.14 -15.83 8.31
CA ALA A 7 8.12 -14.80 8.64
C ALA A 7 8.38 -13.95 7.37
N GLY A 8 7.43 -13.06 7.07
CA GLY A 8 7.61 -12.02 6.06
C GLY A 8 8.87 -11.19 6.38
N PRO A 9 9.40 -10.44 5.41
CA PRO A 9 10.56 -9.59 5.63
C PRO A 9 10.36 -8.73 6.88
N ARG A 10 11.43 -8.58 7.67
CA ARG A 10 11.41 -7.73 8.86
C ARG A 10 10.97 -6.32 8.44
N ARG A 11 10.34 -5.58 9.34
CA ARG A 11 9.83 -4.22 9.04
C ARG A 11 10.88 -3.30 8.41
N ALA A 12 12.14 -3.41 8.84
CA ALA A 12 13.28 -2.66 8.31
C ALA A 12 13.59 -2.96 6.82
N ASP A 13 13.23 -4.15 6.33
CA ASP A 13 13.52 -4.60 4.97
C ASP A 13 12.48 -4.09 3.95
N TRP A 14 11.29 -3.64 4.38
CA TRP A 14 10.24 -3.15 3.48
C TRP A 14 10.68 -1.96 2.62
N GLY A 15 11.57 -1.10 3.12
CA GLY A 15 12.10 0.03 2.37
C GLY A 15 13.01 -0.38 1.19
N ARG A 16 13.54 -1.60 1.22
CA ARG A 16 14.47 -2.16 0.22
C ARG A 16 13.78 -3.01 -0.83
N LEU A 17 12.51 -3.36 -0.62
CA LEU A 17 11.75 -4.19 -1.55
C LEU A 17 11.49 -3.45 -2.87
N THR A 18 11.52 -4.23 -3.95
CA THR A 18 11.03 -3.78 -5.25
C THR A 18 9.51 -3.69 -5.24
N ASP A 19 8.95 -2.94 -6.18
CA ASP A 19 7.50 -2.76 -6.34
C ASP A 19 6.79 -4.12 -6.50
N GLN A 20 7.37 -5.04 -7.27
CA GLN A 20 6.84 -6.38 -7.46
C GLN A 20 6.87 -7.22 -6.17
N GLN A 21 7.96 -7.15 -5.39
CA GLN A 21 8.09 -7.91 -4.14
C GLN A 21 7.18 -7.38 -3.03
N LEU A 22 7.02 -6.06 -2.95
CA LEU A 22 6.09 -5.44 -2.02
C LEU A 22 4.65 -5.84 -2.37
N LEU A 23 4.32 -5.77 -3.66
CA LEU A 23 3.01 -6.13 -4.18
C LEU A 23 2.69 -7.62 -3.99
N ALA A 24 3.69 -8.50 -4.07
CA ALA A 24 3.53 -9.93 -3.80
C ALA A 24 3.16 -10.23 -2.33
N GLN A 25 3.46 -9.31 -1.42
CA GLN A 25 3.06 -9.38 -0.01
C GLN A 25 1.76 -8.64 0.29
N CYS A 26 1.20 -7.95 -0.71
CA CYS A 26 -0.04 -7.23 -0.59
C CYS A 26 -1.20 -8.05 -1.15
N GLU A 27 -2.33 -7.99 -0.47
CA GLU A 27 -3.61 -8.42 -1.01
C GLU A 27 -4.14 -7.31 -1.93
N VAL A 28 -4.47 -7.65 -3.17
CA VAL A 28 -4.98 -6.73 -4.18
C VAL A 28 -6.45 -7.04 -4.43
N ASP A 29 -7.31 -6.15 -3.97
CA ASP A 29 -8.75 -6.22 -4.22
C ASP A 29 -9.13 -5.19 -5.29
N THR A 30 -9.87 -5.62 -6.31
CA THR A 30 -10.46 -4.72 -7.30
C THR A 30 -11.96 -4.67 -7.11
N TYR A 31 -12.52 -3.46 -7.10
CA TYR A 31 -13.94 -3.27 -6.86
C TYR A 31 -14.48 -2.11 -7.68
N ARG A 32 -15.82 -2.03 -7.73
CA ARG A 32 -16.51 -0.91 -8.36
C ARG A 32 -16.56 0.23 -7.36
N ALA A 33 -16.07 1.41 -7.76
CA ALA A 33 -16.25 2.63 -6.98
C ALA A 33 -17.75 2.92 -6.87
N SER A 34 -18.28 2.89 -5.64
CA SER A 34 -19.65 3.28 -5.33
C SER A 34 -19.59 4.67 -4.71
N GLY A 35 -19.93 5.69 -5.49
CA GLY A 35 -20.02 7.06 -5.00
C GLY A 35 -20.80 7.94 -5.98
N PRO A 36 -21.07 9.22 -5.63
CA PRO A 36 -21.66 10.20 -6.53
C PRO A 36 -20.66 10.49 -7.66
N GLY A 37 -20.65 9.61 -8.65
CA GLY A 37 -19.84 9.67 -9.86
C GLY A 37 -20.76 9.40 -11.02
N GLY A 38 -20.69 10.26 -12.04
CA GLY A 38 -21.53 10.11 -13.24
C GLY A 38 -21.44 8.71 -13.84
N GLN A 39 -22.46 8.37 -14.64
CA GLN A 39 -22.74 7.04 -15.21
C GLN A 39 -21.52 6.31 -15.83
N LYS A 40 -20.47 7.03 -16.23
CA LYS A 40 -19.21 6.49 -16.75
C LYS A 40 -18.26 5.93 -15.67
N ARG A 41 -18.18 6.53 -14.48
CA ARG A 41 -17.26 6.10 -13.40
C ARG A 41 -17.72 4.80 -12.74
N ASN A 42 -19.03 4.60 -12.66
CA ASN A 42 -19.64 3.46 -11.96
C ASN A 42 -19.68 2.16 -12.78
N LYS A 43 -19.35 2.16 -14.09
CA LYS A 43 -19.44 0.95 -14.91
C LYS A 43 -18.19 0.07 -14.85
N THR A 44 -17.02 0.67 -14.67
CA THR A 44 -15.74 -0.06 -14.72
C THR A 44 -15.24 -0.36 -13.31
N SER A 45 -14.88 -1.62 -13.05
CA SER A 45 -14.24 -2.07 -11.79
C SER A 45 -12.79 -1.61 -11.72
N SER A 46 -12.59 -0.29 -11.77
CA SER A 46 -11.25 0.31 -11.84
C SER A 46 -10.66 0.59 -10.46
N ALA A 47 -11.46 0.60 -9.39
CA ALA A 47 -10.95 0.89 -8.05
C ALA A 47 -10.10 -0.27 -7.55
N VAL A 48 -8.94 0.06 -6.97
CA VAL A 48 -7.99 -0.90 -6.42
C VAL A 48 -7.81 -0.60 -4.93
N ARG A 49 -7.89 -1.64 -4.11
CA ARG A 49 -7.52 -1.65 -2.71
C ARG A 49 -6.29 -2.53 -2.57
N LEU A 50 -5.24 -1.99 -1.98
CA LEU A 50 -4.07 -2.76 -1.57
C LEU A 50 -4.06 -2.86 -0.05
N ARG A 51 -4.02 -4.07 0.47
CA ARG A 51 -3.82 -4.32 1.90
C ARG A 51 -2.47 -5.00 2.08
N HIS A 52 -1.68 -4.52 3.04
CA HIS A 52 -0.42 -5.12 3.42
C HIS A 52 -0.56 -5.71 4.83
N PRO A 53 -0.91 -7.00 4.94
CA PRO A 53 -1.13 -7.67 6.22
C PRO A 53 0.02 -7.50 7.23
N PRO A 54 1.32 -7.59 6.83
CA PRO A 54 2.38 -7.56 7.81
C PRO A 54 2.63 -6.16 8.41
N SER A 55 2.16 -5.08 7.76
CA SER A 55 2.13 -3.74 8.39
C SER A 55 0.77 -3.34 8.95
N GLY A 56 -0.30 -4.06 8.61
CA GLY A 56 -1.68 -3.69 8.91
C GLY A 56 -2.18 -2.47 8.12
N LEU A 57 -1.41 -1.96 7.15
CA LEU A 57 -1.81 -0.80 6.35
C LEU A 57 -2.71 -1.21 5.18
N SER A 58 -3.73 -0.41 4.93
CA SER A 58 -4.61 -0.55 3.78
C SER A 58 -4.70 0.78 3.05
N VAL A 59 -4.58 0.75 1.72
CA VAL A 59 -4.69 1.93 0.87
C VAL A 59 -5.65 1.66 -0.28
N ILE A 60 -6.30 2.72 -0.75
CA ILE A 60 -7.25 2.66 -1.86
C ILE A 60 -6.87 3.68 -2.93
N ALA A 61 -7.14 3.34 -4.19
CA ALA A 61 -7.00 4.23 -5.32
C ALA A 61 -8.15 4.00 -6.31
N GLU A 62 -8.91 5.05 -6.57
CA GLU A 62 -10.09 5.05 -7.46
C GLU A 62 -10.15 6.28 -8.38
N GLU A 63 -9.05 7.03 -8.48
CA GLU A 63 -9.00 8.31 -9.19
C GLU A 63 -9.03 8.15 -10.71
N SER A 64 -8.45 7.05 -11.22
CA SER A 64 -8.33 6.80 -12.65
C SER A 64 -9.37 5.80 -13.14
N ARG A 65 -9.66 5.88 -14.45
CA ARG A 65 -10.49 4.87 -15.15
C ARG A 65 -9.74 3.55 -15.38
N SER A 66 -8.42 3.52 -15.21
CA SER A 66 -7.57 2.37 -15.49
C SER A 66 -7.16 1.66 -14.20
N GLN A 67 -7.42 0.35 -14.10
CA GLN A 67 -7.03 -0.45 -12.93
C GLN A 67 -5.50 -0.44 -12.70
N HIS A 68 -4.70 -0.46 -13.76
CA HIS A 68 -3.24 -0.48 -13.66
C HIS A 68 -2.71 0.83 -13.08
N GLU A 69 -3.27 1.97 -13.50
CA GLU A 69 -2.89 3.27 -12.97
C GLU A 69 -3.29 3.41 -11.51
N ASN A 70 -4.49 2.94 -11.14
CA ASN A 70 -4.93 2.92 -9.75
C ASN A 70 -4.06 1.98 -8.90
N ARG A 71 -3.63 0.82 -9.41
CA ARG A 71 -2.71 -0.09 -8.71
C ARG A 71 -1.35 0.57 -8.48
N ALA A 72 -0.79 1.26 -9.47
CA ALA A 72 0.47 1.99 -9.35
C ALA A 72 0.36 3.12 -8.30
N ARG A 73 -0.73 3.90 -8.33
CA ARG A 73 -0.98 4.95 -7.32
C ARG A 73 -1.16 4.38 -5.92
N ALA A 74 -1.92 3.29 -5.78
CA ALA A 74 -2.08 2.61 -4.50
C ALA A 74 -0.73 2.12 -3.96
N LEU A 75 0.12 1.54 -4.81
CA LEU A 75 1.44 1.06 -4.41
C LEU A 75 2.35 2.21 -3.96
N GLN A 76 2.36 3.32 -4.68
CA GLN A 76 3.10 4.52 -4.30
C GLN A 76 2.66 5.06 -2.93
N ARG A 77 1.35 5.13 -2.67
CA ARG A 77 0.80 5.52 -1.36
C ARG A 77 1.19 4.56 -0.26
N LEU A 78 1.12 3.25 -0.52
CA LEU A 78 1.51 2.23 0.44
C LEU A 78 2.99 2.37 0.81
N ARG A 79 3.86 2.59 -0.19
CA ARG A 79 5.30 2.77 0.03
C ARG A 79 5.61 4.00 0.88
N GLN A 80 4.93 5.12 0.63
CA GLN A 80 5.04 6.32 1.47
C GLN A 80 4.59 6.06 2.90
N ALA A 81 3.46 5.38 3.09
CA ALA A 81 2.95 5.03 4.42
C ALA A 81 3.88 4.09 5.18
N LEU A 82 4.44 3.07 4.49
CA LEU A 82 5.45 2.16 5.06
C LEU A 82 6.72 2.91 5.44
N TYR A 83 7.21 3.81 4.58
CA TYR A 83 8.40 4.61 4.86
C TYR A 83 8.21 5.51 6.09
N LEU A 84 7.06 6.17 6.20
CA LEU A 84 6.71 6.96 7.38
C LEU A 84 6.66 6.07 8.63
N ARG A 85 6.10 4.86 8.53
CA ARG A 85 6.02 3.92 9.65
C ARG A 85 7.40 3.48 10.14
N ILE A 86 8.30 3.14 9.22
CA ILE A 86 9.68 2.75 9.53
C ILE A 86 10.46 3.94 10.14
N ARG A 87 10.27 5.15 9.60
CA ARG A 87 10.93 6.36 10.12
C ARG A 87 10.47 6.74 11.53
N GLN A 88 9.20 6.53 11.87
CA GLN A 88 8.72 6.80 13.23
C GLN A 88 9.33 5.86 14.29
N GLU A 89 9.80 4.67 13.91
CA GLU A 89 10.49 3.75 14.83
C GLU A 89 11.98 4.10 15.02
N LEU A 90 12.56 4.94 14.16
CA LEU A 90 13.88 5.51 14.41
C LEU A 90 13.72 6.71 15.35
N PRO A 91 14.33 6.73 16.55
CA PRO A 91 14.38 7.97 17.34
C PRO A 91 14.98 9.04 16.43
N SER A 92 14.27 10.17 16.26
CA SER A 92 14.87 11.30 15.57
C SER A 92 16.19 11.60 16.28
N PRO A 93 17.34 11.69 15.59
CA PRO A 93 18.49 12.32 16.23
C PRO A 93 17.98 13.68 16.76
N PRO A 94 18.30 14.06 18.02
CA PRO A 94 17.86 15.34 18.56
C PRO A 94 18.19 16.40 17.53
N ALA A 95 17.18 17.18 17.16
CA ALA A 95 17.29 18.22 16.15
C ALA A 95 18.58 18.98 16.40
N ALA A 96 19.48 18.97 15.41
CA ALA A 96 20.75 19.66 15.51
C ALA A 96 20.46 21.14 15.77
N GLU A 97 20.74 21.54 17.00
CA GLU A 97 20.78 22.89 17.52
C GLU A 97 21.90 23.65 16.78
N GLN A 98 21.54 24.65 15.97
CA GLN A 98 22.38 25.76 15.53
C GLN A 98 21.53 26.99 15.27
#